data_AF-A0A5P9H5W1-F1
#
_entry.id   AF-A0A5P9H5W1-F1
#
_cell.length_a   1.000
_cell.length_b   1.000
_cell.length_c   1.000
_cell.angle_alpha   90.00
_cell.angle_beta   90.00
_cell.angle_gamma   90.00
#
_symmetry.space_group_name_H-M   'P 1'
#
loop_
_entity.id
_entity.type
_entity.pdbx_description
1 polymer ?
#
loop_
_entity_poly.entity_id
_entity_poly.type
_entity_poly.pdbx_seq_one_letter_code
_entity_poly.pdbx_strand_id
1 'polypeptide(L)'
;MDEDIERYLRDETLSLRATTEAEAAYAEADFVIVATPTNYDPVVNFFDTSTVEAVAQAVVAASDRAVIVIKSTVPVGFTARLSAELGGDRVIFSPEFLREGRALYDSLHPSRIIVGELSARAETFGNLLAKVPHNMIRAIVDANRTRKDFIADQVLARKPGRVGVYRLVMKSGSDNFRQSSIQDVMKRIKGKGHRSGGLRT
;
A
#
# COMPACT_ATOMS: atom_id res chain seq x y z
N MET A 1 -2.42 -28.54 -8.52
CA MET A 1 -1.17 -27.84 -8.17
C MET A 1 -0.89 -26.85 -9.29
N ASP A 2 -0.34 -25.67 -9.01
CA ASP A 2 -0.10 -24.64 -10.03
C ASP A 2 1.09 -25.07 -10.91
N GLU A 3 0.81 -25.48 -12.15
CA GLU A 3 1.81 -26.01 -13.09
C GLU A 3 2.92 -24.99 -13.42
N ASP A 4 2.61 -23.69 -13.37
CA ASP A 4 3.60 -22.64 -13.60
C ASP A 4 4.59 -22.54 -12.42
N ILE A 5 4.13 -22.72 -11.18
CA ILE A 5 5.00 -22.75 -9.98
C ILE A 5 5.94 -23.95 -10.04
N GLU A 6 5.42 -25.13 -10.37
CA GLU A 6 6.23 -26.35 -10.49
C GLU A 6 7.35 -26.18 -11.52
N ARG A 7 7.02 -25.61 -12.68
CA ARG A 7 7.99 -25.32 -13.74
C ARG A 7 9.05 -24.33 -13.26
N TYR A 8 8.64 -23.21 -12.66
CA TYR A 8 9.58 -22.18 -12.18
C TYR A 8 10.55 -22.71 -11.11
N LEU A 9 10.06 -23.52 -10.17
CA LEU A 9 10.91 -24.10 -9.13
C LEU A 9 11.92 -25.11 -9.68
N ARG A 10 11.64 -25.72 -10.84
CA ARG A 10 12.50 -26.72 -11.48
C ARG A 10 13.51 -26.10 -12.44
N ASP A 11 13.05 -25.17 -13.27
CA ASP A 11 13.75 -24.78 -14.50
C ASP A 11 14.47 -23.43 -14.38
N GLU A 12 14.08 -22.58 -13.42
CA GLU A 12 14.66 -21.24 -13.25
C GLU A 12 15.74 -21.20 -12.17
N THR A 13 16.74 -20.33 -12.35
CA THR A 13 17.72 -20.06 -11.29
C THR A 13 17.12 -19.09 -10.28
N LEU A 14 16.67 -19.63 -9.14
CA LEU A 14 16.01 -18.86 -8.09
C LEU A 14 16.94 -18.62 -6.91
N SER A 15 16.96 -17.39 -6.40
CA SER A 15 17.53 -17.07 -5.09
C SER A 15 16.46 -17.29 -4.00
N LEU A 16 15.99 -18.53 -3.87
CA LEU A 16 14.94 -18.94 -2.92
C LEU A 16 15.48 -19.94 -1.90
N ARG A 17 15.16 -19.72 -0.62
CA ARG A 17 15.41 -20.69 0.45
C ARG A 17 14.18 -20.78 1.34
N ALA A 18 13.71 -22.00 1.59
CA ALA A 18 12.68 -22.28 2.60
C ALA A 18 13.35 -22.61 3.94
N THR A 19 12.73 -22.21 5.04
CA THR A 19 13.22 -22.47 6.41
C THR A 19 12.05 -22.55 7.39
N THR A 20 12.24 -23.29 8.48
CA THR A 20 11.38 -23.29 9.66
C THR A 20 11.88 -22.34 10.76
N GLU A 21 13.12 -21.85 10.63
CA GLU A 21 13.76 -20.94 11.58
C GLU A 21 13.32 -19.49 11.33
N ALA A 22 12.22 -19.09 11.97
CA ALA A 22 11.58 -17.79 11.75
C ALA A 22 12.47 -16.59 12.12
N GLU A 23 13.14 -16.63 13.28
CA GLU A 23 13.98 -15.52 13.75
C GLU A 23 15.11 -15.19 12.77
N ALA A 24 15.81 -16.22 12.29
CA ALA A 24 16.87 -16.06 11.30
C ALA A 24 16.34 -15.50 9.97
N ALA A 25 15.15 -15.94 9.55
CA ALA A 25 14.51 -15.41 8.34
C ALA A 25 14.13 -13.92 8.47
N TYR A 26 13.73 -13.47 9.66
CA TYR A 26 13.27 -12.11 9.91
C TYR A 26 14.41 -11.12 10.17
N ALA A 27 15.47 -11.53 10.87
CA ALA A 27 16.60 -10.66 11.21
C ALA A 27 17.30 -10.08 9.97
N GLU A 28 17.39 -10.87 8.90
CA GLU A 28 18.04 -10.50 7.65
C GLU A 28 17.10 -9.83 6.63
N ALA A 29 15.79 -9.75 6.90
CA ALA A 29 14.81 -9.24 5.94
C ALA A 29 14.71 -7.70 5.90
N ASP A 30 14.66 -7.13 4.68
CA ASP A 30 14.20 -5.75 4.46
C ASP A 30 12.67 -5.67 4.47
N PHE A 31 12.01 -6.66 3.89
CA PHE A 31 10.55 -6.82 3.88
C PHE A 31 10.17 -8.22 4.35
N VAL A 32 9.18 -8.32 5.23
CA VAL A 32 8.55 -9.59 5.60
C VAL A 32 7.12 -9.58 5.06
N ILE A 33 6.84 -10.49 4.12
CA ILE A 33 5.52 -10.65 3.53
C ILE A 33 4.71 -11.63 4.37
N VAL A 34 3.60 -11.16 4.94
CA VAL A 34 2.70 -11.99 5.76
C VAL A 34 1.54 -12.46 4.91
N ALA A 35 1.55 -13.74 4.59
CA ALA A 35 0.55 -14.43 3.77
C ALA A 35 -0.06 -15.64 4.51
N THR A 36 -0.22 -15.53 5.84
CA THR A 36 -0.85 -16.58 6.65
C THR A 36 -2.36 -16.61 6.46
N PRO A 37 -3.02 -17.76 6.71
CA PRO A 37 -4.47 -17.86 6.59
C PRO A 37 -5.21 -16.91 7.54
N THR A 38 -6.29 -16.32 7.04
CA THR A 38 -7.25 -15.50 7.79
C THR A 38 -8.63 -16.07 7.55
N ASN A 39 -9.21 -16.70 8.57
CA ASN A 39 -10.49 -17.36 8.45
C ASN A 39 -11.61 -16.39 8.81
N TYR A 40 -12.62 -16.28 7.95
CA TYR A 40 -13.81 -15.50 8.23
C TYR A 40 -14.91 -16.43 8.73
N ASP A 41 -15.41 -16.14 9.94
CA ASP A 41 -16.60 -16.78 10.49
C ASP A 41 -17.84 -15.92 10.16
N PRO A 42 -18.74 -16.40 9.28
CA PRO A 42 -19.93 -15.66 8.89
C PRO A 42 -21.03 -15.63 9.97
N VAL A 43 -20.98 -16.53 10.96
CA VAL A 43 -21.97 -16.62 12.04
C VAL A 43 -21.74 -15.49 13.04
N VAL A 44 -20.49 -15.28 13.43
CA VAL A 44 -20.12 -14.19 14.35
C VAL A 44 -19.60 -12.94 13.64
N ASN A 45 -19.53 -12.95 12.31
CA ASN A 45 -19.01 -11.87 11.46
C ASN A 45 -17.61 -11.42 11.90
N PHE A 46 -16.73 -12.40 12.10
CA PHE A 46 -15.39 -12.19 12.68
C PHE A 46 -14.30 -12.75 11.77
N PHE A 47 -13.21 -12.01 11.63
CA PHE A 47 -12.00 -12.51 10.99
C PHE A 47 -11.01 -12.95 12.07
N ASP A 48 -10.65 -14.23 12.08
CA ASP A 48 -9.50 -14.69 12.82
C ASP A 48 -8.22 -14.20 12.13
N THR A 49 -7.53 -13.28 12.80
CA THR A 49 -6.29 -12.65 12.35
C THR A 49 -5.11 -13.00 13.24
N SER A 50 -5.28 -13.95 14.17
CA SER A 50 -4.29 -14.33 15.18
C SER A 50 -2.94 -14.73 14.56
N THR A 51 -2.96 -15.42 13.41
CA THR A 51 -1.74 -15.84 12.71
C THR A 51 -0.96 -14.65 12.15
N VAL A 52 -1.66 -13.65 11.61
CA VAL A 52 -1.06 -12.41 11.06
C VAL A 52 -0.43 -11.60 12.20
N GLU A 53 -1.13 -11.50 13.33
CA GLU A 53 -0.65 -10.81 14.52
C GLU A 53 0.59 -11.49 15.11
N ALA A 54 0.57 -12.82 15.26
CA ALA A 54 1.69 -13.58 15.78
C ALA A 54 2.96 -13.42 14.92
N VAL A 55 2.81 -13.47 13.59
CA VAL A 55 3.94 -13.23 12.68
C VAL A 55 4.45 -11.80 12.82
N ALA A 56 3.55 -10.80 12.84
CA ALA A 56 3.96 -9.40 12.97
C ALA A 56 4.72 -9.13 14.28
N GLN A 57 4.26 -9.72 15.40
CA GLN A 57 4.95 -9.65 16.69
C GLN A 57 6.33 -10.31 16.65
N ALA A 58 6.44 -11.50 16.05
CA ALA A 58 7.71 -12.19 15.90
C ALA A 58 8.72 -11.40 15.04
N VAL A 59 8.25 -10.72 13.98
CA VAL A 59 9.10 -9.86 13.14
C VAL A 59 9.62 -8.66 13.93
N VAL A 60 8.77 -8.02 14.74
CA VAL A 60 9.19 -6.89 15.59
C VAL A 60 10.19 -7.33 16.65
N ALA A 61 10.04 -8.53 17.21
CA ALA A 61 10.98 -9.08 18.19
C ALA A 61 12.35 -9.42 17.58
N ALA A 62 12.38 -9.93 16.33
CA ALA A 62 13.59 -10.36 15.66
C ALA A 62 14.32 -9.26 14.86
N SER A 63 13.64 -8.17 14.53
CA SER A 63 14.18 -7.13 13.65
C SER A 63 13.64 -5.75 14.01
N ASP A 64 14.53 -4.75 14.08
CA ASP A 64 14.19 -3.34 14.25
C ASP A 64 13.94 -2.60 12.93
N ARG A 65 14.36 -3.19 11.79
CA ARG A 65 14.31 -2.56 10.46
C ARG A 65 13.23 -3.09 9.52
N ALA A 66 12.88 -4.37 9.61
CA ALA A 66 12.07 -5.04 8.57
C ALA A 66 10.69 -4.37 8.42
N VAL A 67 10.27 -4.10 7.19
CA VAL A 67 8.91 -3.61 6.90
C VAL A 67 7.98 -4.82 6.78
N ILE A 68 6.91 -4.84 7.58
CA ILE A 68 5.91 -5.90 7.57
C ILE A 68 4.87 -5.56 6.50
N VAL A 69 4.73 -6.42 5.50
CA VAL A 69 3.74 -6.27 4.43
C VAL A 69 2.69 -7.36 4.56
N ILE A 70 1.49 -6.96 4.97
CA ILE A 70 0.35 -7.86 5.07
C ILE A 70 -0.26 -8.05 3.67
N LYS A 71 -0.23 -9.29 3.19
CA LYS A 71 -0.92 -9.75 1.98
C LYS A 71 -2.25 -10.43 2.30
N SER A 72 -2.32 -11.12 3.44
CA SER A 72 -3.54 -11.79 3.94
C SER A 72 -4.74 -10.84 4.00
N THR A 73 -5.94 -11.37 3.72
CA THR A 73 -7.18 -10.59 3.79
C THR A 73 -7.49 -10.22 5.24
N VAL A 74 -7.48 -8.93 5.56
CA VAL A 74 -7.72 -8.44 6.93
C VAL A 74 -8.86 -7.42 6.97
N PRO A 75 -9.56 -7.28 8.11
CA PRO A 75 -10.61 -6.27 8.28
C PRO A 75 -10.12 -4.84 8.06
N VAL A 76 -11.05 -3.96 7.67
CA VAL A 76 -10.77 -2.53 7.58
C VAL A 76 -10.36 -2.00 8.96
N GLY A 77 -9.25 -1.26 9.01
CA GLY A 77 -8.69 -0.70 10.24
C GLY A 77 -7.70 -1.62 10.96
N PHE A 78 -7.59 -2.90 10.56
CA PHE A 78 -6.65 -3.85 11.14
C PHE A 78 -5.21 -3.34 11.15
N THR A 79 -4.71 -2.89 9.99
CA THR A 79 -3.32 -2.41 9.84
C THR A 79 -3.00 -1.24 10.76
N ALA A 80 -3.95 -0.31 10.92
CA ALA A 80 -3.77 0.85 11.80
C ALA A 80 -3.74 0.44 13.28
N ARG A 81 -4.63 -0.48 13.69
CA ARG A 81 -4.64 -1.05 15.05
C ARG A 81 -3.33 -1.78 15.34
N LEU A 82 -2.95 -2.72 14.47
CA LEU A 82 -1.75 -3.53 14.67
C LEU A 82 -0.47 -2.66 14.69
N SER A 83 -0.38 -1.66 13.81
CA SER A 83 0.72 -0.69 13.82
C SER A 83 0.81 0.06 15.16
N ALA A 84 -0.32 0.47 15.73
CA ALA A 84 -0.35 1.13 17.04
C ALA A 84 0.05 0.18 18.19
N GLU A 85 -0.46 -1.05 18.19
CA GLU A 85 -0.14 -2.08 19.20
C GLU A 85 1.34 -2.47 19.19
N LEU A 86 1.96 -2.52 18.01
CA LEU A 86 3.38 -2.81 17.84
C LEU A 86 4.29 -1.61 18.09
N GLY A 87 3.73 -0.44 18.44
CA GLY A 87 4.48 0.76 18.78
C GLY A 87 5.28 1.37 17.63
N GLY A 88 4.89 1.11 16.38
CA GLY A 88 5.69 1.52 15.22
C GLY A 88 4.91 1.62 13.92
N ASP A 89 5.45 2.37 12.97
CA ASP A 89 4.81 2.59 11.67
C ASP A 89 5.16 1.51 10.63
N ARG A 90 5.76 0.39 11.03
CA ARG A 90 6.42 -0.57 10.12
C ARG A 90 5.46 -1.52 9.38
N VAL A 91 4.15 -1.36 9.53
CA VAL A 91 3.15 -2.26 8.97
C VAL A 91 2.45 -1.62 7.77
N ILE A 92 2.51 -2.27 6.62
CA ILE A 92 1.84 -1.86 5.38
C ILE A 92 0.90 -2.97 4.95
N PHE A 93 -0.27 -2.62 4.41
CA PHE A 93 -1.16 -3.57 3.75
C PHE A 93 -0.99 -3.51 2.23
N SER A 94 -0.84 -4.66 1.57
CA SER A 94 -0.84 -4.76 0.11
C SER A 94 -1.75 -5.92 -0.28
N PRO A 95 -3.02 -5.67 -0.65
CA PRO A 95 -3.97 -6.75 -0.92
C PRO A 95 -3.51 -7.66 -2.05
N GLU A 96 -4.01 -8.89 -2.02
CA GLU A 96 -3.77 -9.92 -3.02
C GLU A 96 -5.06 -10.21 -3.82
N PHE A 97 -4.92 -10.49 -5.11
CA PHE A 97 -6.04 -10.72 -6.04
C PHE A 97 -5.85 -11.97 -6.89
N LEU A 98 -5.10 -12.95 -6.38
CA LEU A 98 -4.74 -14.17 -7.10
C LEU A 98 -5.92 -15.14 -7.16
N ARG A 99 -5.97 -15.92 -8.22
CA ARG A 99 -6.89 -17.06 -8.34
C ARG A 99 -6.16 -18.36 -8.03
N GLU A 100 -6.87 -19.28 -7.37
CA GLU A 100 -6.36 -20.61 -7.07
C GLU A 100 -5.97 -21.34 -8.38
N GLY A 101 -4.79 -21.96 -8.39
CA GLY A 101 -4.22 -22.62 -9.57
C GLY A 101 -3.64 -21.68 -10.65
N ARG A 102 -3.66 -20.36 -10.43
CA ARG A 102 -3.08 -19.33 -11.33
C ARG A 102 -2.27 -18.30 -10.54
N ALA A 103 -1.80 -18.65 -9.35
CA ALA A 103 -1.21 -17.72 -8.39
C ALA A 103 0.07 -17.08 -8.93
N LEU A 104 0.93 -17.88 -9.59
CA LEU A 104 2.14 -17.33 -10.20
C LEU A 104 1.81 -16.46 -11.42
N TYR A 105 0.94 -16.94 -12.31
CA TYR A 105 0.51 -16.18 -13.48
C TYR A 105 -0.09 -14.82 -13.10
N ASP A 106 -1.00 -14.78 -12.13
CA ASP A 106 -1.66 -13.55 -11.70
C ASP A 106 -0.67 -12.60 -10.98
N SER A 107 0.37 -13.13 -10.35
CA SER A 107 1.48 -12.34 -9.79
C SER A 107 2.39 -11.76 -10.87
N LEU A 108 2.64 -12.51 -11.96
CA LEU A 108 3.42 -12.06 -13.11
C LEU A 108 2.64 -11.07 -14.01
N HIS A 109 1.31 -11.15 -13.99
CA HIS A 109 0.43 -10.33 -14.82
C HIS A 109 -0.67 -9.65 -14.00
N PRO A 110 -0.29 -8.79 -13.03
CA PRO A 110 -1.26 -8.21 -12.12
C PRO A 110 -2.13 -7.18 -12.84
N SER A 111 -3.45 -7.30 -12.70
CA SER A 111 -4.39 -6.28 -13.22
C SER A 111 -4.24 -4.93 -12.51
N ARG A 112 -3.71 -4.90 -11.29
CA ARG A 112 -3.30 -3.71 -10.53
C ARG A 112 -2.46 -4.13 -9.34
N ILE A 113 -1.60 -3.22 -8.86
CA ILE A 113 -0.88 -3.37 -7.60
C ILE A 113 -1.31 -2.24 -6.68
N ILE A 114 -1.69 -2.60 -5.45
CA ILE A 114 -2.13 -1.67 -4.41
C ILE A 114 -1.18 -1.84 -3.23
N VAL A 115 -0.67 -0.72 -2.73
CA VAL A 115 0.11 -0.63 -1.49
C VAL A 115 -0.55 0.45 -0.64
N GLY A 116 -0.94 0.09 0.58
CA GLY A 116 -1.81 0.88 1.47
C GLY A 116 -1.14 2.06 2.16
N GLU A 117 -0.02 2.54 1.62
CA GLU A 117 0.77 3.63 2.19
C GLU A 117 1.37 4.50 1.08
N LEU A 118 1.48 5.81 1.32
CA LEU A 118 2.20 6.76 0.45
C LEU A 118 3.56 7.12 1.05
N SER A 119 4.58 6.32 0.73
CA SER A 119 5.95 6.49 1.22
C SER A 119 6.98 5.92 0.22
N ALA A 120 8.26 6.24 0.42
CA ALA A 120 9.34 5.67 -0.38
C ALA A 120 9.48 4.14 -0.23
N ARG A 121 9.23 3.59 0.98
CA ARG A 121 9.25 2.14 1.20
C ARG A 121 8.07 1.43 0.51
N ALA A 122 6.90 2.06 0.51
CA ALA A 122 5.73 1.55 -0.20
C ALA A 122 5.94 1.56 -1.72
N GLU A 123 6.54 2.63 -2.26
CA GLU A 123 6.93 2.72 -3.67
C GLU A 123 7.98 1.66 -4.03
N THR A 124 8.99 1.47 -3.17
CA THR A 124 10.00 0.42 -3.35
C THR A 124 9.35 -0.96 -3.44
N PHE A 125 8.47 -1.30 -2.50
CA PHE A 125 7.76 -2.57 -2.51
C PHE A 125 6.84 -2.73 -3.74
N GLY A 126 6.09 -1.68 -4.11
CA GLY A 126 5.26 -1.68 -5.31
C GLY A 126 6.07 -1.92 -6.59
N ASN A 127 7.26 -1.32 -6.68
CA ASN A 127 8.17 -1.52 -7.81
C ASN A 127 8.76 -2.95 -7.83
N LEU A 128 9.00 -3.58 -6.68
CA LEU A 128 9.41 -4.99 -6.63
C LEU A 128 8.34 -5.90 -7.24
N LEU A 129 7.07 -5.67 -6.92
CA LEU A 129 5.95 -6.42 -7.51
C LEU A 129 5.77 -6.14 -9.02
N ALA A 130 6.18 -4.95 -9.49
CA ALA A 130 6.01 -4.51 -10.87
C ALA A 130 7.20 -4.80 -11.79
N LYS A 131 8.31 -5.30 -11.27
CA LYS A 131 9.48 -5.68 -12.08
C LYS A 131 9.22 -6.86 -13.01
N VAL A 132 8.00 -7.41 -12.99
CA VAL A 132 7.43 -8.16 -14.10
C VAL A 132 6.72 -7.17 -15.04
N PRO A 133 7.18 -6.98 -16.29
CA PRO A 133 6.85 -5.82 -17.10
C PRO A 133 5.34 -5.65 -17.31
N HIS A 134 4.73 -4.62 -16.70
CA HIS A 134 3.41 -4.10 -17.04
C HIS A 134 3.25 -2.60 -16.73
N ASN A 135 2.64 -1.86 -17.67
CA ASN A 135 2.58 -0.39 -17.71
C ASN A 135 1.55 0.25 -16.75
N MET A 136 0.86 -0.53 -15.91
CA MET A 136 -0.36 -0.08 -15.21
C MET A 136 -0.16 0.61 -13.86
N ILE A 137 0.91 0.32 -13.09
CA ILE A 137 1.15 1.04 -11.82
C ILE A 137 1.38 2.52 -12.08
N ARG A 138 2.21 2.81 -13.08
CA ARG A 138 2.47 4.18 -13.52
C ARG A 138 1.16 4.88 -13.89
N ALA A 139 0.24 4.18 -14.55
CA ALA A 139 -1.06 4.72 -14.93
C ALA A 139 -1.95 5.11 -13.73
N ILE A 140 -1.97 4.34 -12.62
CA ILE A 140 -2.79 4.68 -11.45
C ILE A 140 -2.21 5.88 -10.69
N VAL A 141 -0.89 5.90 -10.47
CA VAL A 141 -0.19 7.02 -9.83
C VAL A 141 -0.34 8.28 -10.69
N ASP A 142 -0.15 8.15 -12.01
CA ASP A 142 -0.30 9.25 -12.97
C ASP A 142 -1.77 9.70 -13.09
N ALA A 143 -2.75 8.80 -13.03
CA ALA A 143 -4.17 9.16 -13.03
C ALA A 143 -4.56 9.93 -11.77
N ASN A 144 -4.08 9.52 -10.59
CA ASN A 144 -4.30 10.25 -9.35
C ASN A 144 -3.63 11.63 -9.36
N ARG A 145 -2.42 11.75 -9.94
CA ARG A 145 -1.77 13.04 -10.16
C ARG A 145 -2.60 13.92 -11.10
N THR A 146 -2.98 13.38 -12.26
CA THR A 146 -3.79 14.07 -13.29
C THR A 146 -5.12 14.56 -12.73
N ARG A 147 -5.80 13.74 -11.92
CA ARG A 147 -7.08 14.11 -11.29
C ARG A 147 -6.92 15.26 -10.30
N LYS A 148 -5.85 15.27 -9.49
CA LYS A 148 -5.56 16.37 -8.56
C LYS A 148 -5.24 17.66 -9.31
N ASP A 149 -4.48 17.57 -10.41
CA ASP A 149 -4.16 18.71 -11.26
C ASP A 149 -5.41 19.30 -11.93
N PHE A 150 -6.26 18.44 -12.51
CA PHE A 150 -7.51 18.84 -13.14
C PHE A 150 -8.45 19.56 -12.17
N ILE A 151 -8.64 19.02 -10.95
CA ILE A 151 -9.49 19.65 -9.92
C ILE A 151 -8.94 21.03 -9.54
N ALA A 152 -7.62 21.16 -9.34
CA ALA A 152 -7.01 22.45 -9.03
C ALA A 152 -7.21 23.47 -10.16
N ASP A 153 -7.07 23.05 -11.41
CA ASP A 153 -7.27 23.91 -12.58
C ASP A 153 -8.72 24.35 -12.74
N GLN A 154 -9.69 23.45 -12.52
CA GLN A 154 -11.12 23.77 -12.54
C GLN A 154 -11.51 24.79 -11.46
N VAL A 155 -10.92 24.70 -10.26
CA VAL A 155 -11.14 25.68 -9.19
C VAL A 155 -10.57 27.04 -9.59
N LEU A 156 -9.35 27.10 -10.12
CA LEU A 156 -8.69 28.34 -10.49
C LEU A 156 -9.32 29.02 -11.72
N ALA A 157 -9.83 28.24 -12.68
CA ALA A 157 -10.50 28.76 -13.87
C ALA A 157 -11.73 29.62 -13.54
N ARG A 158 -12.38 29.37 -12.39
CA ARG A 158 -13.50 30.18 -11.89
C ARG A 158 -13.08 31.54 -11.31
N LYS A 159 -11.78 31.84 -11.29
CA LYS A 159 -11.18 33.07 -10.73
C LYS A 159 -11.75 33.43 -9.34
N PRO A 160 -11.76 32.49 -8.37
CA PRO A 160 -12.36 32.74 -7.07
C PRO A 160 -11.53 33.78 -6.30
N GLY A 161 -12.19 34.75 -5.67
CA GLY A 161 -11.52 35.69 -4.77
C GLY A 161 -10.98 35.03 -3.50
N ARG A 162 -11.62 33.94 -3.04
CA ARG A 162 -11.17 33.08 -1.93
C ARG A 162 -11.63 31.64 -2.16
N VAL A 163 -10.81 30.66 -1.78
CA VAL A 163 -11.17 29.23 -1.83
C VAL A 163 -11.34 28.71 -0.40
N GLY A 164 -12.57 28.39 -0.02
CA GLY A 164 -12.88 27.73 1.24
C GLY A 164 -12.71 26.21 1.13
N VAL A 165 -11.98 25.59 2.05
CA VAL A 165 -11.83 24.13 2.12
C VAL A 165 -12.54 23.64 3.38
N TYR A 166 -13.66 22.94 3.20
CA TYR A 166 -14.42 22.37 4.30
C TYR A 166 -13.98 20.92 4.56
N ARG A 167 -13.40 20.69 5.75
CA ARG A 167 -12.80 19.42 6.23
C ARG A 167 -11.51 19.04 5.49
N LEU A 168 -10.48 18.73 6.27
CA LEU A 168 -9.18 18.23 5.76
C LEU A 168 -9.04 16.70 5.89
N VAL A 169 -10.02 16.06 6.53
CA VAL A 169 -10.02 14.64 6.88
C VAL A 169 -10.77 13.85 5.81
N MET A 170 -10.20 12.71 5.38
CA MET A 170 -10.75 11.92 4.27
C MET A 170 -12.02 11.12 4.65
N LYS A 171 -12.26 10.89 5.94
CA LYS A 171 -13.41 10.16 6.49
C LYS A 171 -13.97 10.88 7.71
N SER A 172 -15.27 10.71 7.98
CA SER A 172 -15.90 11.24 9.19
C SER A 172 -15.30 10.58 10.43
N GLY A 173 -14.95 11.37 11.46
CA GLY A 173 -14.36 10.87 12.71
C GLY A 173 -12.86 10.51 12.65
N SER A 174 -12.13 10.96 11.62
CA SER A 174 -10.67 10.75 11.53
C SER A 174 -9.90 12.01 11.92
N ASP A 175 -8.85 11.84 12.72
CA ASP A 175 -8.00 12.94 13.20
C ASP A 175 -6.67 13.05 12.42
N ASN A 176 -6.50 12.22 11.38
CA ASN A 176 -5.25 12.08 10.66
C ASN A 176 -5.29 12.83 9.33
N PHE A 177 -4.41 13.83 9.19
CA PHE A 177 -4.33 14.68 8.01
C PHE A 177 -3.17 14.32 7.07
N ARG A 178 -2.26 13.41 7.46
CA ARG A 178 -0.91 13.31 6.85
C ARG A 178 -0.84 12.81 5.40
N GLN A 179 -1.95 12.41 4.78
CA GLN A 179 -1.97 11.96 3.37
C GLN A 179 -3.27 12.36 2.65
N SER A 180 -3.97 13.40 3.12
CA SER A 180 -5.25 13.79 2.54
C SER A 180 -5.08 14.35 1.14
N SER A 181 -5.79 13.79 0.16
CA SER A 181 -5.77 14.23 -1.25
C SER A 181 -6.12 15.71 -1.41
N ILE A 182 -6.87 16.29 -0.46
CA ILE A 182 -7.21 17.72 -0.43
C ILE A 182 -5.99 18.60 -0.15
N GLN A 183 -5.01 18.14 0.64
CA GLN A 183 -3.78 18.90 0.91
C GLN A 183 -2.95 19.06 -0.36
N ASP A 184 -2.90 18.01 -1.19
CA ASP A 184 -2.20 18.03 -2.47
C ASP A 184 -2.87 18.96 -3.49
N VAL A 185 -4.21 19.05 -3.47
CA VAL A 185 -4.98 20.01 -4.27
C VAL A 185 -4.74 21.43 -3.76
N MET A 186 -4.75 21.65 -2.43
CA MET A 186 -4.46 22.96 -1.83
C MET A 186 -3.05 23.46 -2.18
N LYS A 187 -2.03 22.60 -2.10
CA LYS A 187 -0.66 22.93 -2.51
C LYS A 187 -0.60 23.39 -3.97
N ARG A 188 -1.33 22.70 -4.87
CA ARG A 188 -1.41 23.05 -6.30
C ARG A 188 -2.14 24.36 -6.55
N ILE A 189 -3.28 24.60 -5.90
CA ILE A 189 -4.02 25.86 -5.97
C ILE A 189 -3.12 27.02 -5.50
N LYS A 190 -2.42 26.85 -4.36
CA LYS A 190 -1.48 27.86 -3.84
C LYS A 190 -0.34 28.14 -4.81
N GLY A 191 0.31 27.09 -5.33
CA GLY A 191 1.44 27.22 -6.25
C GLY A 191 1.07 27.84 -7.60
N LYS A 192 -0.07 27.45 -8.19
CA LYS A 192 -0.55 27.98 -9.48
C LYS A 192 -1.12 29.39 -9.32
N GLY A 193 -1.82 29.69 -8.22
CA GLY A 193 -2.37 31.01 -7.92
C GLY A 193 -1.31 32.10 -7.69
N HIS A 194 -0.11 31.75 -7.21
CA HIS A 194 1.01 32.71 -7.10
C HIS A 194 1.62 33.06 -8.46
N ARG A 195 1.60 32.12 -9.42
CA ARG A 195 2.15 32.37 -10.77
C ARG A 195 1.25 33.26 -11.63
N SER A 196 -0.06 33.29 -11.36
CA SER A 196 -1.02 34.14 -12.07
C SER A 196 -1.27 35.51 -11.41
N GLY A 197 -0.70 35.76 -10.23
CA GLY A 197 -0.80 37.04 -9.51
C GLY A 197 0.35 38.04 -9.75
N GLY A 198 1.37 37.65 -10.51
CA GLY A 198 2.57 38.46 -10.77
C GLY A 198 2.55 39.19 -12.10
N LEU A 199 1.66 40.17 -12.26
CA LEU A 199 1.88 41.35 -13.12
C LEU A 199 0.83 42.42 -12.77
N ARG A 200 1.10 43.17 -11.70
CA ARG A 200 0.48 44.46 -11.44
C ARG A 200 1.57 45.40 -10.93
N THR A 201 2.20 46.07 -11.89
CA THR A 201 2.83 47.38 -11.76
C THR A 201 2.18 48.25 -12.83
#